data_AF-A0A7H4PKG1-F1
#
_entry.id   AF-A0A7H4PKG1-F1
#
_cell.length_a   1.000
_cell.length_b   1.000
_cell.length_c   1.000
_cell.angle_alpha   90.00
_cell.angle_beta   90.00
_cell.angle_gamma   90.00
#
_symmetry.space_group_name_H-M   'P 1'
#
loop_
_entity.id
_entity.type
_entity.pdbx_description
1 polymer ?
#
loop_
_entity_poly.entity_id
_entity_poly.type
_entity_poly.pdbx_seq_one_letter_code
_entity_poly.pdbx_strand_id
1 'polypeptide(L)'
;MSQFYLVAPSGYCINQEAAYRGVQRLQEAGHQVAHQEVIPRRALRFAGTENERLADINQLAALAGINRIVLAVRGGYGATRLLPQIDWQALIARQQQDPLLICGHSDFTAIQLGLLAKGSIITFSGPMLAGNFRR
;
A
#
# COMPACT_ATOMS: atom_id res chain seq x y z
N MET A 1 8.24 -2.70 -18.15
CA MET A 1 7.51 -3.56 -17.20
C MET A 1 7.52 -2.88 -15.83
N SER A 2 6.36 -2.80 -15.17
CA SER A 2 6.22 -2.09 -13.88
C SER A 2 6.56 -2.98 -12.69
N GLN A 3 6.97 -2.36 -11.58
CA GLN A 3 7.20 -3.04 -10.31
C GLN A 3 6.13 -2.60 -9.30
N PHE A 4 5.30 -3.53 -8.86
CA PHE A 4 4.33 -3.34 -7.79
C PHE A 4 4.97 -3.64 -6.43
N TYR A 5 4.66 -2.82 -5.45
CA TYR A 5 5.06 -2.99 -4.06
C TYR A 5 3.81 -2.95 -3.18
N LEU A 6 3.51 -4.04 -2.49
CA LEU A 6 2.28 -4.17 -1.73
C LEU A 6 2.40 -3.52 -0.34
N VAL A 7 1.33 -2.86 0.10
CA VAL A 7 1.18 -2.36 1.48
C VAL A 7 -0.18 -2.76 2.06
N ALA A 8 -0.22 -3.08 3.35
CA ALA A 8 -1.43 -3.52 4.03
C ALA A 8 -1.68 -2.77 5.35
N PRO A 9 -1.91 -1.43 5.31
CA PRO A 9 -2.07 -0.62 6.52
C PRO A 9 -3.39 -0.81 7.28
N SER A 10 -4.35 -1.51 6.66
CA SER A 10 -5.76 -1.56 7.06
C SER A 10 -6.17 -2.94 7.60
N GLY A 11 -7.29 -3.49 7.12
CA GLY A 11 -7.87 -4.72 7.63
C GLY A 11 -7.19 -5.97 7.06
N TYR A 12 -7.27 -7.07 7.81
CA TYR A 12 -6.86 -8.40 7.36
C TYR A 12 -7.57 -8.78 6.06
N CYS A 13 -6.81 -9.36 5.11
CA CYS A 13 -7.35 -9.85 3.87
C CYS A 13 -7.96 -11.24 4.06
N ILE A 14 -9.24 -11.31 4.44
CA ILE A 14 -9.94 -12.59 4.65
C ILE A 14 -9.93 -13.45 3.39
N ASN A 15 -10.10 -12.81 2.21
CA ASN A 15 -10.08 -13.51 0.94
C ASN A 15 -8.64 -13.60 0.39
N GLN A 16 -7.85 -14.50 0.99
CA GLN A 16 -6.46 -14.76 0.60
C GLN A 16 -6.34 -15.18 -0.87
N GLU A 17 -7.24 -16.05 -1.35
CA GLU A 17 -7.23 -16.50 -2.74
C GLU A 17 -7.40 -15.34 -3.73
N ALA A 18 -8.28 -14.38 -3.44
CA ALA A 18 -8.45 -13.21 -4.30
C ALA A 18 -7.18 -12.34 -4.37
N ALA A 19 -6.45 -12.21 -3.26
CA ALA A 19 -5.18 -11.49 -3.25
C ALA A 19 -4.12 -12.22 -4.08
N TYR A 20 -3.95 -13.53 -3.89
CA TYR A 20 -2.98 -14.32 -4.65
C TYR A 20 -3.33 -14.42 -6.15
N ARG A 21 -4.62 -14.52 -6.51
CA ARG A 21 -5.05 -14.41 -7.91
C ARG A 21 -4.67 -13.06 -8.52
N GLY A 22 -4.72 -11.97 -7.74
CA GLY A 22 -4.29 -10.66 -8.21
C GLY A 22 -2.80 -10.53 -8.39
N VAL A 23 -2.01 -11.15 -7.51
CA VAL A 23 -0.56 -11.27 -7.71
C VAL A 23 -0.28 -12.05 -9.00
N GLN A 24 -0.91 -13.22 -9.16
CA GLN A 24 -0.72 -14.07 -10.33
C GLN A 24 -1.04 -13.32 -11.63
N ARG A 25 -2.18 -12.62 -11.71
CA ARG A 25 -2.53 -11.85 -12.92
C ARG A 25 -1.49 -10.78 -13.25
N LEU A 26 -1.03 -10.03 -12.25
CA LEU A 26 -0.02 -9.00 -12.47
C LEU A 26 1.29 -9.62 -13.00
N GLN A 27 1.67 -10.78 -12.46
CA GLN A 27 2.85 -11.52 -12.90
C GLN A 27 2.70 -12.11 -14.31
N GLU A 28 1.54 -12.68 -14.64
CA GLU A 28 1.22 -13.19 -15.98
C GLU A 28 1.20 -12.08 -17.04
N ALA A 29 0.81 -10.87 -16.66
CA ALA A 29 0.92 -9.66 -17.48
C ALA A 29 2.36 -9.12 -17.59
N GLY A 30 3.34 -9.80 -16.97
CA GLY A 30 4.76 -9.45 -17.03
C GLY A 30 5.20 -8.38 -16.04
N HIS A 31 4.41 -8.10 -14.99
CA HIS A 31 4.82 -7.21 -13.91
C HIS A 31 5.53 -7.95 -12.78
N GLN A 32 6.35 -7.24 -12.02
CA GLN A 32 6.92 -7.78 -10.78
C GLN A 32 6.07 -7.34 -9.60
N VAL A 33 5.87 -8.23 -8.62
CA VAL A 33 5.12 -7.93 -7.39
C VAL A 33 5.99 -8.25 -6.18
N ALA A 34 6.40 -7.23 -5.46
CA ALA A 34 7.23 -7.32 -4.26
C ALA A 34 6.38 -7.17 -2.98
N HIS A 35 6.96 -7.57 -1.86
CA HIS A 35 6.38 -7.42 -0.52
C HIS A 35 5.07 -8.23 -0.33
N GLN A 36 5.02 -9.44 -0.89
CA GLN A 36 3.83 -10.32 -0.86
C GLN A 36 3.57 -10.94 0.52
N GLU A 37 4.57 -10.97 1.39
CA GLU A 37 4.49 -11.44 2.77
C GLU A 37 3.47 -10.66 3.62
N VAL A 38 3.06 -9.46 3.19
CA VAL A 38 2.02 -8.68 3.86
C VAL A 38 0.61 -9.29 3.72
N ILE A 39 0.39 -10.11 2.69
CA ILE A 39 -0.93 -10.68 2.35
C ILE A 39 -1.47 -11.57 3.51
N PRO A 40 -0.70 -12.53 4.05
CA PRO A 40 -1.19 -13.41 5.11
C PRO A 40 -1.13 -12.81 6.52
N ARG A 41 -0.41 -11.69 6.74
CA ARG A 41 -0.24 -11.11 8.08
C ARG A 41 -1.59 -10.81 8.74
N ARG A 42 -1.70 -11.15 10.02
CA ARG A 42 -2.92 -10.96 10.78
C ARG A 42 -2.64 -10.65 12.24
N ALA A 43 -3.24 -9.57 12.73
CA ALA A 43 -3.42 -9.32 14.16
C ALA A 43 -4.88 -8.94 14.40
N LEU A 44 -5.64 -9.86 15.01
CA LEU A 44 -7.10 -9.74 15.14
C LEU A 44 -7.77 -9.46 13.77
N ARG A 45 -8.30 -8.24 13.59
CA ARG A 45 -8.96 -7.77 12.36
C ARG A 45 -8.04 -7.03 11.39
N PHE A 46 -6.77 -6.82 11.73
CA PHE A 46 -5.82 -6.00 10.98
C PHE A 46 -4.81 -6.85 10.22
N ALA A 47 -4.23 -6.31 9.14
CA ALA A 47 -3.23 -7.00 8.30
C ALA A 47 -1.81 -7.00 8.89
N GLY A 48 -1.70 -7.39 10.16
CA GLY A 48 -0.48 -7.33 10.98
C GLY A 48 -0.68 -6.46 12.23
N THR A 49 0.29 -6.47 13.12
CA THR A 49 0.42 -5.59 14.29
C THR A 49 0.49 -4.13 13.88
N GLU A 50 0.35 -3.20 14.83
CA GLU A 50 0.47 -1.77 14.52
C GLU A 50 1.86 -1.41 13.96
N ASN A 51 2.92 -2.00 14.51
CA ASN A 51 4.29 -1.80 14.04
C ASN A 51 4.51 -2.32 12.61
N GLU A 52 4.00 -3.51 12.28
CA GLU A 52 4.11 -4.07 10.92
C GLU A 52 3.37 -3.20 9.90
N ARG A 53 2.14 -2.78 10.21
CA ARG A 53 1.33 -1.93 9.32
C ARG A 53 1.91 -0.53 9.17
N LEU A 54 2.51 0.01 10.23
CA LEU A 54 3.22 1.28 10.18
C LEU A 54 4.50 1.17 9.34
N ALA A 55 5.26 0.09 9.51
CA ALA A 55 6.48 -0.17 8.76
C ALA A 55 6.22 -0.24 7.25
N ASP A 56 5.14 -0.89 6.81
CA ASP A 56 4.72 -0.90 5.39
C ASP A 56 4.68 0.50 4.77
N ILE A 57 4.24 1.50 5.54
CA ILE A 57 4.09 2.88 5.08
C ILE A 57 5.40 3.64 5.23
N ASN A 58 6.03 3.59 6.40
CA ASN A 58 7.25 4.37 6.67
C ASN A 58 8.44 3.90 5.80
N GLN A 59 8.53 2.61 5.49
CA GLN A 59 9.60 2.09 4.63
C GLN A 59 9.50 2.55 3.17
N LEU A 60 8.35 3.08 2.75
CA LEU A 60 8.21 3.70 1.42
C LEU A 60 9.19 4.87 1.25
N ALA A 61 9.58 5.55 2.33
CA ALA A 61 10.57 6.62 2.30
C ALA A 61 11.95 6.15 1.80
N ALA A 62 12.29 4.87 2.01
CA ALA A 62 13.53 4.25 1.53
C ALA A 62 13.35 3.45 0.22
N LEU A 63 12.12 3.40 -0.33
CA LEU A 63 11.82 2.58 -1.49
C LEU A 63 12.31 3.27 -2.78
N ALA A 64 13.57 3.01 -3.15
CA ALA A 64 14.20 3.58 -4.35
C ALA A 64 13.71 2.93 -5.66
N GLY A 65 13.88 3.60 -6.81
CA GLY A 65 13.64 3.04 -8.14
C GLY A 65 12.52 3.73 -8.91
N ILE A 66 12.66 3.74 -10.23
CA ILE A 66 11.76 4.39 -11.18
C ILE A 66 10.55 3.47 -11.47
N ASN A 67 9.38 4.04 -11.73
CA ASN A 67 8.14 3.33 -12.07
C ASN A 67 7.67 2.32 -11.01
N ARG A 68 7.89 2.63 -9.72
CA ARG A 68 7.36 1.83 -8.62
C ARG A 68 5.92 2.21 -8.30
N ILE A 69 5.04 1.22 -8.40
CA ILE A 69 3.62 1.33 -8.05
C ILE A 69 3.44 0.76 -6.65
N VAL A 70 3.11 1.62 -5.69
CA VAL A 70 2.70 1.17 -4.36
C VAL A 70 1.21 0.87 -4.41
N LEU A 71 0.83 -0.36 -4.08
CA LEU A 71 -0.54 -0.84 -4.22
C LEU A 71 -1.07 -1.33 -2.87
N ALA A 72 -2.12 -0.70 -2.38
CA ALA A 72 -2.81 -1.17 -1.18
C ALA A 72 -3.46 -2.53 -1.44
N VAL A 73 -3.28 -3.48 -0.52
CA VAL A 73 -3.87 -4.83 -0.63
C VAL A 73 -5.39 -4.77 -0.55
N ARG A 74 -5.91 -4.04 0.45
CA ARG A 74 -7.33 -3.77 0.68
C ARG A 74 -7.51 -2.61 1.67
N GLY A 75 -8.73 -2.09 1.74
CA GLY A 75 -9.16 -1.13 2.78
C GLY A 75 -9.71 -1.84 4.03
N GLY A 76 -10.80 -1.33 4.60
CA GLY A 76 -11.41 -1.85 5.82
C GLY A 76 -11.34 -0.85 6.96
N TYR A 77 -10.59 -1.16 8.01
CA TYR A 77 -10.30 -0.26 9.12
C TYR A 77 -8.90 -0.55 9.65
N GLY A 78 -8.11 0.50 9.85
CA GLY A 78 -6.80 0.42 10.48
C GLY A 78 -5.87 1.58 10.14
N ALA A 79 -6.04 2.21 8.98
CA ALA A 79 -5.15 3.28 8.51
C ALA A 79 -5.15 4.50 9.45
N THR A 80 -6.32 4.88 9.97
CA THR A 80 -6.45 6.03 10.90
C THR A 80 -5.66 5.88 12.19
N ARG A 81 -5.41 4.65 12.66
CA ARG A 81 -4.59 4.37 13.85
C ARG A 81 -3.12 4.69 13.65
N LEU A 82 -2.67 4.67 12.40
CA LEU A 82 -1.26 4.85 12.05
C LEU A 82 -0.90 6.33 11.86
N LEU A 83 -1.87 7.19 11.55
CA LEU A 83 -1.63 8.59 11.15
C LEU A 83 -0.71 9.40 12.08
N PRO A 84 -0.81 9.28 13.42
CA PRO A 84 0.07 10.02 14.33
C PRO A 84 1.54 9.57 14.29
N GLN A 85 1.82 8.35 13.79
CA GLN A 85 3.15 7.73 13.83
C GLN A 85 3.79 7.62 12.44
N ILE A 86 3.07 7.98 11.38
CA ILE A 86 3.64 8.02 10.03
C ILE A 86 4.70 9.12 9.96
N ASP A 87 5.87 8.78 9.42
CA ASP A 87 6.92 9.75 9.14
C ASP A 87 6.58 10.52 7.85
N TRP A 88 5.70 11.51 7.99
CA TRP A 88 5.23 12.31 6.88
C TRP A 88 6.36 13.08 6.20
N GLN A 89 7.35 13.56 6.97
CA GLN A 89 8.46 14.35 6.40
C GLN A 89 9.32 13.48 5.49
N ALA A 90 9.65 12.26 5.91
CA ALA A 90 10.41 11.32 5.10
C ALA A 90 9.65 10.92 3.81
N LEU A 91 8.33 10.69 3.91
CA LEU A 91 7.51 10.38 2.73
C LEU A 91 7.42 11.55 1.75
N ILE A 92 7.27 12.78 2.25
CA ILE A 92 7.22 13.99 1.41
C ILE A 92 8.55 14.17 0.69
N ALA A 93 9.67 14.03 1.40
CA ALA A 93 11.01 14.10 0.83
C ALA A 93 11.21 13.03 -0.26
N ARG A 94 10.79 11.80 0.01
CA ARG A 94 10.85 10.69 -0.97
C ARG A 94 10.08 11.02 -2.25
N GLN A 95 8.93 11.69 -2.15
CA GLN A 95 8.11 12.00 -3.32
C GLN A 95 8.61 13.20 -4.14
N GLN A 96 9.69 13.90 -3.74
CA GLN A 96 10.24 15.03 -4.51
C GLN A 96 11.06 14.59 -5.74
N GLN A 97 11.61 13.37 -5.71
CA GLN A 97 12.44 12.85 -6.79
C GLN A 97 12.02 11.42 -7.13
N ASP A 98 11.79 11.15 -8.41
CA ASP A 98 11.30 9.85 -8.91
C ASP A 98 10.12 9.31 -8.08
N PRO A 99 9.01 10.06 -7.98
CA PRO A 99 7.94 9.77 -7.05
C PRO A 99 7.35 8.37 -7.26
N LEU A 100 7.00 7.73 -6.14
CA LEU A 100 6.20 6.51 -6.14
C LEU A 100 4.79 6.80 -6.65
N LEU A 101 4.26 5.88 -7.45
CA LEU A 101 2.86 5.89 -7.87
C LEU A 101 2.02 5.17 -6.81
N ILE A 102 1.55 5.93 -5.81
CA ILE A 102 0.84 5.38 -4.65
C ILE A 102 -0.66 5.26 -4.95
N CYS A 103 -1.17 4.03 -4.96
CA CYS A 103 -2.53 3.68 -5.39
C CYS A 103 -3.29 2.84 -4.35
N GLY A 104 -4.54 3.22 -4.12
CA GLY A 104 -5.50 2.49 -3.28
C GLY A 104 -6.80 3.28 -3.14
N HIS A 105 -7.79 2.73 -2.45
CA HIS A 105 -9.05 3.44 -2.13
C HIS A 105 -9.61 2.95 -0.78
N SER A 106 -10.82 3.40 -0.42
CA SER A 106 -11.49 3.03 0.84
C SER A 106 -10.69 3.55 2.06
N ASP A 107 -10.42 2.74 3.08
CA ASP A 107 -9.70 3.15 4.30
C ASP A 107 -8.32 3.79 4.01
N PHE A 108 -7.70 3.44 2.87
CA PHE A 108 -6.43 4.03 2.43
C PHE A 108 -6.52 5.53 2.13
N THR A 109 -7.73 6.06 1.89
CA THR A 109 -7.99 7.49 1.71
C THR A 109 -7.49 8.33 2.89
N ALA A 110 -7.48 7.80 4.12
CA ALA A 110 -6.94 8.51 5.27
C ALA A 110 -5.45 8.84 5.10
N ILE A 111 -4.66 7.91 4.57
CA ILE A 111 -3.23 8.12 4.30
C ILE A 111 -3.04 9.06 3.11
N GLN A 112 -3.84 8.89 2.05
CA GLN A 112 -3.81 9.76 0.87
C GLN A 112 -4.10 11.23 1.23
N LEU A 113 -5.11 11.47 2.07
CA LEU A 113 -5.43 12.81 2.57
C LEU A 113 -4.34 13.35 3.50
N GLY A 114 -3.69 12.48 4.30
CA GLY A 114 -2.53 12.88 5.10
C GLY A 114 -1.37 13.38 4.22
N LEU A 115 -1.03 12.63 3.17
CA LEU A 115 -0.01 13.00 2.17
C LEU A 115 -0.36 14.32 1.45
N LEU A 116 -1.62 14.51 1.08
CA LEU A 116 -2.10 15.76 0.48
C LEU A 116 -1.98 16.94 1.48
N ALA A 117 -2.51 16.77 2.69
CA ALA A 117 -2.56 17.84 3.69
C ALA A 117 -1.17 18.27 4.20
N LYS A 118 -0.20 17.34 4.24
CA LYS A 118 1.14 17.60 4.79
C LYS A 118 2.15 18.06 3.75
N GLY A 119 2.00 17.66 2.48
CA GLY A 119 3.00 17.98 1.46
C GLY A 119 2.48 18.13 0.04
N SER A 120 1.16 18.29 -0.16
CA SER A 120 0.53 18.37 -1.48
C SER A 120 0.91 17.22 -2.41
N ILE A 121 1.15 16.04 -1.83
CA ILE A 121 1.60 14.86 -2.58
C ILE A 121 0.40 14.25 -3.31
N ILE A 122 0.55 14.09 -4.62
CA ILE A 122 -0.45 13.43 -5.47
C ILE A 122 -0.40 11.92 -5.25
N THR A 123 -1.57 11.32 -5.06
CA THR A 123 -1.78 9.87 -5.00
C THR A 123 -3.01 9.49 -5.80
N PHE A 124 -3.19 8.21 -6.08
CA PHE A 124 -4.26 7.71 -6.95
C PHE A 124 -5.34 7.00 -6.11
N SER A 125 -6.53 7.61 -6.03
CA SER A 125 -7.72 6.90 -5.56
C SER A 125 -8.15 5.90 -6.64
N GLY A 126 -7.73 4.64 -6.48
CA GLY A 126 -7.74 3.67 -7.57
C GLY A 126 -7.85 2.21 -7.10
N PRO A 127 -7.62 1.24 -8.00
CA PRO A 127 -7.80 -0.17 -7.69
C PRO A 127 -6.90 -0.64 -6.55
N MET A 128 -7.35 -1.66 -5.82
CA MET A 128 -6.57 -2.39 -4.80
C MET A 128 -6.44 -3.86 -5.20
N LEU A 129 -5.38 -4.52 -4.71
CA LEU A 129 -5.04 -5.90 -5.10
C LEU A 129 -6.24 -6.86 -4.98
N ALA A 130 -6.76 -7.03 -3.76
CA ALA A 130 -7.80 -8.02 -3.48
C ALA A 130 -9.20 -7.58 -3.94
N GLY A 131 -9.41 -6.27 -4.17
CA GLY A 131 -10.70 -5.72 -4.60
C GLY A 131 -10.91 -5.79 -6.11
N ASN A 132 -9.85 -5.49 -6.88
CA ASN A 132 -9.96 -5.16 -8.30
C ASN A 132 -9.13 -6.09 -9.19
N PHE A 133 -7.97 -6.55 -8.74
CA PHE A 133 -7.13 -7.47 -9.50
C PHE A 133 -7.50 -8.93 -9.26
N ARG A 134 -8.70 -9.26 -8.79
CA ARG A 134 -9.06 -10.64 -8.38
C ARG A 134 -9.73 -11.52 -9.45
N ARG A 135 -9.99 -11.03 -10.66
CA ARG A 135 -10.80 -11.67 -11.73
C ARG A 135 -10.14 -11.76 -13.08
#